data_AF-A0A9P4HN90-F1
#
_entry.id   AF-A0A9P4HN90-F1
#
_cell.length_a   1.000
_cell.length_b   1.000
_cell.length_c   1.000
_cell.angle_alpha   90.00
_cell.angle_beta   90.00
_cell.angle_gamma   90.00
#
_symmetry.space_group_name_H-M   'P 1'
#
loop_
_entity.id
_entity.type
_entity.pdbx_description
1 polymer ?
#
loop_
_entity_poly.entity_id
_entity_poly.type
_entity_poly.pdbx_seq_one_letter_code
_entity_poly.pdbx_strand_id
1 'polypeptide(L)'
;EAEAPEQLHNLATLDGIRGFACFFVFNFHYLFTYTPTSSRGYGIDPSGQTNAYFHQLPFVRLLYAGRAMVSVFFVLSGYVLSRKPLSAARSGHYDAQLQSLSSSIFRRGLRLFLPTIISTFMVFLALRAGGFIKATSIAADGVTLSFVEHHPLMYPTLREQWWDYWRFVSMYVDFTNFNEWYNLYDPHVWTIPLEFRASIVLFVTLIALSRAKTAWRLGLLCAFISFCIRWSRFECVLFLSGMLISEIDLINNTWGSKSTPSPSILPTIAPISKPSANWPARLGHATIHQLLLVLGLFLLSYPDDYGAYTPGFMTLSTWIPKPYISDVQYRWWQSVGAIISLYAINNTPALRRPFVTPLAQYLGKISYAFYLVHGPILHSLGYIVMRRIWEKMGRYQQLPYEAAPGVVGVKLVANPEFSDAAFAWGLFLGWCVVLPVSIWAADLFWRFVDIPVVRFARRCENLVMGK
;
A
#
# COMPACT_ATOMS: atom_id res chain seq x y z
N GLU A 1 -25.56 -23.71 12.33
CA GLU A 1 -25.10 -24.32 11.07
C GLU A 1 -23.71 -23.81 10.77
N ALA A 2 -22.73 -24.69 10.59
CA ALA A 2 -21.40 -24.29 10.13
C ALA A 2 -21.50 -23.96 8.64
N GLU A 3 -21.36 -22.69 8.28
CA GLU A 3 -21.23 -22.24 6.89
C GLU A 3 -20.14 -23.07 6.20
N ALA A 4 -20.50 -23.68 5.06
CA ALA A 4 -19.53 -24.41 4.25
C ALA A 4 -18.33 -23.49 3.92
N PRO A 5 -17.08 -23.99 3.93
CA PRO A 5 -15.92 -23.15 3.68
C PRO A 5 -16.05 -22.50 2.30
N GLU A 6 -16.08 -21.16 2.29
CA GLU A 6 -16.13 -20.31 1.10
C GLU A 6 -15.01 -20.77 0.14
N GLN A 7 -15.37 -21.35 -1.01
CA GLN A 7 -14.38 -21.83 -1.98
C GLN A 7 -13.52 -20.65 -2.43
N LEU A 8 -12.23 -20.68 -2.08
CA LEU A 8 -11.29 -19.64 -2.44
C LEU A 8 -11.22 -19.51 -3.97
N HIS A 9 -11.65 -18.36 -4.50
CA HIS A 9 -11.54 -18.05 -5.91
C HIS A 9 -10.06 -18.02 -6.33
N ASN A 10 -9.76 -18.27 -7.61
CA ASN A 10 -8.40 -18.31 -8.14
C ASN A 10 -7.55 -17.06 -7.80
N LEU A 11 -8.17 -15.91 -7.54
CA LEU A 11 -7.47 -14.66 -7.19
C LEU A 11 -7.31 -14.43 -5.67
N ALA A 12 -7.71 -15.37 -4.81
CA ALA A 12 -7.61 -15.24 -3.35
C ALA A 12 -6.18 -15.00 -2.87
N THR A 13 -5.17 -15.50 -3.59
CA THR A 13 -3.76 -15.20 -3.34
C THR A 13 -3.48 -13.69 -3.37
N LEU A 14 -4.10 -12.94 -4.29
CA LEU A 14 -3.89 -11.51 -4.44
C LEU A 14 -4.47 -10.73 -3.26
N ASP A 15 -5.61 -11.17 -2.72
CA ASP A 15 -6.19 -10.58 -1.52
C ASP A 15 -5.31 -10.85 -0.30
N GLY A 16 -4.69 -12.04 -0.20
CA GLY A 16 -3.72 -12.34 0.85
C GLY A 16 -2.42 -11.53 0.77
N ILE A 17 -1.89 -11.31 -0.44
CA ILE A 17 -0.74 -10.41 -0.65
C ILE A 17 -1.09 -9.00 -0.18
N ARG A 18 -2.28 -8.51 -0.56
CA ARG A 18 -2.80 -7.20 -0.13
C ARG A 18 -2.89 -7.10 1.40
N GLY A 19 -3.37 -8.16 2.05
CA GLY A 19 -3.48 -8.24 3.52
C GLY A 19 -2.14 -8.10 4.23
N PHE A 20 -1.14 -8.91 3.86
CA PHE A 20 0.20 -8.81 4.45
C PHE A 20 0.89 -7.49 4.13
N ALA A 21 0.75 -6.99 2.90
CA ALA A 21 1.29 -5.70 2.50
C ALA A 21 0.75 -4.57 3.41
N CYS A 22 -0.56 -4.58 3.71
CA CYS A 22 -1.16 -3.57 4.59
C CYS A 22 -0.65 -3.69 6.04
N PHE A 23 -0.45 -4.92 6.51
CA PHE A 23 0.13 -5.17 7.82
C PHE A 23 1.58 -4.66 7.94
N PHE A 24 2.39 -4.83 6.90
CA PHE A 24 3.75 -4.29 6.88
C PHE A 24 3.78 -2.76 6.74
N VAL A 25 2.80 -2.16 6.04
CA VAL A 25 2.60 -0.69 6.03
C VAL A 25 2.27 -0.16 7.42
N PHE A 26 1.39 -0.84 8.17
CA PHE A 26 1.12 -0.47 9.56
C PHE A 26 2.40 -0.49 10.40
N ASN A 27 3.18 -1.58 10.31
CA ASN A 27 4.43 -1.70 11.06
C ASN A 27 5.44 -0.61 10.67
N PHE A 28 5.48 -0.22 9.39
CA PHE A 28 6.30 0.89 8.91
C PHE A 28 5.91 2.18 9.63
N HIS A 29 4.66 2.63 9.54
CA HIS A 29 4.24 3.90 10.14
C HIS A 29 4.40 3.87 11.65
N TYR A 30 4.09 2.74 12.30
CA TYR A 30 4.33 2.57 13.74
C TYR A 30 5.82 2.77 14.09
N LEU A 31 6.76 2.10 13.41
CA LEU A 31 8.19 2.19 13.75
C LEU A 31 8.82 3.51 13.29
N PHE A 32 8.46 3.99 12.11
CA PHE A 32 9.00 5.20 11.48
C PHE A 32 8.75 6.45 12.32
N THR A 33 7.61 6.54 13.01
CA THR A 33 7.33 7.60 13.98
C THR A 33 8.41 7.69 15.07
N TYR A 34 8.95 6.56 15.51
CA TYR A 34 9.74 6.48 16.73
C TYR A 34 11.24 6.29 16.52
N THR A 35 11.67 5.76 15.38
CA THR A 35 13.08 5.52 15.10
C THR A 35 13.44 5.71 13.62
N PRO A 36 14.58 6.36 13.32
CA PRO A 36 15.09 6.48 11.95
C PRO A 36 15.72 5.17 11.46
N THR A 37 15.96 4.18 12.33
CA THR A 37 16.57 2.89 11.93
C THR A 37 15.66 2.08 11.01
N SER A 38 14.37 2.39 10.98
CA SER A 38 13.36 1.75 10.12
C SER A 38 13.50 2.15 8.63
N SER A 39 13.93 3.37 8.32
CA SER A 39 14.16 3.81 6.94
C SER A 39 15.56 3.44 6.44
N ARG A 40 16.56 3.45 7.33
CA ARG A 40 17.98 3.24 7.01
C ARG A 40 18.33 1.79 6.68
N GLY A 41 19.37 1.61 5.86
CA GLY A 41 20.01 0.32 5.59
C GLY A 41 20.90 -0.17 6.73
N TYR A 42 21.19 -1.48 6.74
CA TYR A 42 22.15 -2.09 7.68
C TYR A 42 23.56 -1.54 7.46
N GLY A 43 24.29 -1.20 8.53
CA GLY A 43 25.69 -0.76 8.45
C GLY A 43 25.88 0.70 8.02
N ILE A 44 24.80 1.48 7.94
CA ILE A 44 24.85 2.91 7.57
C ILE A 44 25.11 3.77 8.80
N ASP A 45 26.32 4.31 8.95
CA ASP A 45 26.61 5.23 10.06
C ASP A 45 27.06 6.63 9.59
N PRO A 46 26.11 7.50 9.19
CA PRO A 46 26.41 8.87 8.78
C PRO A 46 26.68 9.81 9.96
N SER A 47 26.53 9.36 11.22
CA SER A 47 26.58 10.20 12.43
C SER A 47 27.57 9.74 13.51
N GLY A 48 28.27 8.62 13.30
CA GLY A 48 29.13 7.98 14.31
C GLY A 48 28.39 7.14 15.36
N GLN A 49 27.13 6.74 15.12
CA GLN A 49 26.34 5.85 15.98
C GLN A 49 26.15 4.46 15.34
N THR A 50 26.19 3.41 16.15
CA THR A 50 25.94 2.04 15.70
C THR A 50 24.58 1.90 15.01
N ASN A 51 24.58 1.61 13.72
CA ASN A 51 23.38 1.37 12.91
C ASN A 51 23.51 0.03 12.15
N ALA A 52 23.84 -1.01 12.91
CA ALA A 52 24.03 -2.38 12.42
C ALA A 52 23.07 -3.34 13.14
N TYR A 53 21.77 -3.05 13.04
CA TYR A 53 20.74 -3.85 13.71
C TYR A 53 20.25 -4.99 12.82
N PHE A 54 20.07 -6.19 13.39
CA PHE A 54 19.59 -7.38 12.66
C PHE A 54 18.32 -7.13 11.85
N HIS A 55 17.39 -6.31 12.38
CA HIS A 55 16.13 -6.01 11.71
C HIS A 55 16.31 -5.29 10.36
N GLN A 56 17.46 -4.61 10.13
CA GLN A 56 17.74 -3.82 8.92
C GLN A 56 18.24 -4.65 7.76
N LEU A 57 18.59 -5.92 8.00
CA LEU A 57 19.07 -6.82 6.98
C LEU A 57 18.02 -7.00 5.87
N PRO A 58 18.45 -7.23 4.62
CA PRO A 58 17.55 -7.60 3.53
C PRO A 58 16.64 -8.75 3.94
N PHE A 59 15.45 -8.81 3.35
CA PHE A 59 14.36 -9.75 3.68
C PHE A 59 13.71 -9.51 5.05
N VAL A 60 14.49 -9.33 6.12
CA VAL A 60 13.98 -9.11 7.48
C VAL A 60 13.23 -7.77 7.56
N ARG A 61 13.81 -6.72 6.98
CA ARG A 61 13.17 -5.39 6.96
C ARG A 61 11.84 -5.34 6.22
N LEU A 62 11.54 -6.33 5.35
CA LEU A 62 10.27 -6.36 4.61
C LEU A 62 9.06 -6.47 5.52
N LEU A 63 9.24 -6.95 6.76
CA LEU A 63 8.19 -6.99 7.79
C LEU A 63 7.66 -5.60 8.19
N TYR A 64 8.39 -4.54 7.83
CA TYR A 64 8.01 -3.16 8.07
C TYR A 64 8.40 -2.23 6.90
N ALA A 65 8.66 -2.74 5.69
CA ALA A 65 9.04 -1.93 4.53
C ALA A 65 7.79 -1.34 3.84
N GLY A 66 7.15 -0.37 4.48
CA GLY A 66 5.87 0.18 4.04
C GLY A 66 5.91 0.79 2.64
N ARG A 67 6.97 1.57 2.33
CA ARG A 67 7.13 2.19 1.00
C ARG A 67 7.28 1.14 -0.12
N ALA A 68 7.94 0.02 0.16
CA ALA A 68 8.05 -1.10 -0.78
C ALA A 68 6.70 -1.78 -1.01
N MET A 69 5.86 -1.88 0.03
CA MET A 69 4.51 -2.42 -0.08
C MET A 69 3.59 -1.53 -0.92
N VAL A 70 3.79 -0.20 -0.93
CA VAL A 70 3.10 0.70 -1.87
C VAL A 70 3.35 0.25 -3.32
N SER A 71 4.59 -0.09 -3.67
CA SER A 71 4.88 -0.62 -5.01
C SER A 71 4.11 -1.93 -5.30
N VAL A 72 3.99 -2.81 -4.31
CA VAL A 72 3.21 -4.06 -4.41
C VAL A 72 1.72 -3.77 -4.63
N PHE A 73 1.13 -2.83 -3.91
CA PHE A 73 -0.28 -2.44 -4.10
C PHE A 73 -0.54 -1.93 -5.52
N PHE A 74 0.32 -1.07 -6.06
CA PHE A 74 0.12 -0.47 -7.38
C PHE A 74 0.22 -1.50 -8.50
N VAL A 75 1.21 -2.40 -8.46
CA VAL A 75 1.31 -3.47 -9.48
C VAL A 75 0.15 -4.46 -9.38
N LEU A 76 -0.29 -4.78 -8.16
CA LEU A 76 -1.44 -5.64 -7.91
C LEU A 76 -2.75 -5.02 -8.40
N SER A 77 -2.94 -3.71 -8.20
CA SER A 77 -4.09 -2.96 -8.73
C SER A 77 -4.11 -2.99 -10.26
N GLY A 78 -2.97 -2.74 -10.92
CA GLY A 78 -2.86 -2.86 -12.38
C GLY A 78 -3.21 -4.24 -12.92
N TYR A 79 -2.73 -5.28 -12.23
CA TYR A 79 -3.01 -6.68 -12.56
C TYR A 79 -4.50 -7.01 -12.44
N VAL A 80 -5.12 -6.70 -11.31
CA VAL A 80 -6.51 -7.08 -11.03
C VAL A 80 -7.49 -6.36 -11.97
N LEU A 81 -7.27 -5.07 -12.22
CA LEU A 81 -8.17 -4.26 -13.04
C LEU A 81 -8.12 -4.59 -14.53
N SER A 82 -6.97 -5.02 -15.02
CA SER A 82 -6.78 -5.38 -16.43
C SER A 82 -7.28 -6.78 -16.77
N ARG A 83 -7.34 -7.69 -15.79
CA ARG A 83 -7.60 -9.12 -16.04
C ARG A 83 -8.92 -9.42 -16.75
N LYS A 84 -10.04 -8.88 -16.26
CA LYS A 84 -11.36 -9.12 -16.86
C LYS A 84 -11.47 -8.47 -18.26
N PRO A 85 -11.13 -7.18 -18.45
CA PRO A 85 -11.11 -6.55 -19.78
C PRO A 85 -10.20 -7.27 -20.78
N LEU A 86 -8.97 -7.65 -20.38
CA LEU A 86 -8.05 -8.38 -21.26
C LEU A 86 -8.59 -9.75 -21.65
N SER A 87 -9.18 -10.49 -20.71
CA SER A 87 -9.80 -11.78 -21.01
C SER A 87 -10.91 -11.64 -22.06
N ALA A 88 -11.78 -10.63 -21.93
CA ALA A 88 -12.85 -10.37 -22.90
C ALA A 88 -12.29 -10.01 -24.29
N ALA A 89 -11.29 -9.12 -24.34
CA ALA A 89 -10.64 -8.72 -25.60
C ALA A 89 -9.99 -9.91 -26.32
N ARG A 90 -9.29 -10.80 -25.58
CA ARG A 90 -8.66 -12.00 -26.15
C ARG A 90 -9.66 -13.01 -26.70
N SER A 91 -10.86 -13.06 -26.12
CA SER A 91 -11.96 -13.90 -26.62
C SER A 91 -12.75 -13.23 -27.74
N GLY A 92 -12.36 -12.03 -28.21
CA GLY A 92 -13.07 -11.29 -29.27
C GLY A 92 -14.37 -10.61 -28.82
N HIS A 93 -14.69 -10.64 -27.52
CA HIS A 93 -15.92 -10.04 -26.96
C HIS A 93 -15.68 -8.57 -26.58
N TYR A 94 -15.52 -7.70 -27.57
CA TYR A 94 -15.19 -6.29 -27.35
C TYR A 94 -16.31 -5.50 -26.64
N ASP A 95 -17.57 -5.83 -26.89
CA ASP A 95 -18.70 -5.19 -26.19
C ASP A 95 -18.68 -5.52 -24.69
N ALA A 96 -18.42 -6.78 -24.35
CA ALA A 96 -18.25 -7.20 -22.96
C ALA A 96 -17.03 -6.55 -22.30
N GLN A 97 -15.95 -6.31 -23.06
CA GLN A 97 -14.80 -5.53 -22.58
C GLN A 97 -15.21 -4.09 -22.25
N LEU A 98 -15.91 -3.41 -23.17
CA LEU A 98 -16.34 -2.03 -22.99
C LEU A 98 -17.31 -1.89 -21.82
N GLN A 99 -18.30 -2.78 -21.70
CA GLN A 99 -19.21 -2.85 -20.57
C GLN A 99 -18.45 -3.02 -19.25
N SER A 100 -17.47 -3.94 -19.21
CA SER A 100 -16.64 -4.15 -18.03
C SER A 100 -15.81 -2.92 -17.66
N LEU A 101 -15.28 -2.19 -18.64
CA LEU A 101 -14.47 -0.99 -18.43
C LEU A 101 -15.33 0.18 -17.97
N SER A 102 -16.43 0.49 -18.64
CA SER A 102 -17.38 1.54 -18.25
C SER A 102 -17.85 1.36 -16.80
N SER A 103 -18.27 0.14 -16.48
CA SER A 103 -18.65 -0.28 -15.14
C SER A 103 -17.55 -0.10 -14.08
N SER A 104 -16.30 -0.39 -14.46
CA SER A 104 -15.14 -0.24 -13.57
C SER A 104 -14.79 1.22 -13.36
N ILE A 105 -14.75 2.04 -14.42
CA ILE A 105 -14.44 3.47 -14.36
C ILE A 105 -15.44 4.20 -13.46
N PHE A 106 -16.74 4.03 -13.70
CA PHE A 106 -17.79 4.74 -12.98
C PHE A 106 -17.75 4.48 -11.47
N ARG A 107 -17.70 3.22 -11.05
CA ARG A 107 -17.70 2.88 -9.63
C ARG A 107 -16.38 3.19 -8.94
N ARG A 108 -15.27 3.28 -9.68
CA ARG A 108 -13.94 3.39 -9.06
C ARG A 108 -13.73 4.70 -8.33
N GLY A 109 -14.19 5.82 -8.89
CA GLY A 109 -14.14 7.11 -8.20
C GLY A 109 -14.88 7.06 -6.86
N LEU A 110 -16.11 6.56 -6.86
CA LEU A 110 -16.91 6.40 -5.63
C LEU A 110 -16.23 5.47 -4.63
N ARG A 111 -15.72 4.32 -5.05
CA ARG A 111 -15.09 3.33 -4.15
C ARG A 111 -13.78 3.81 -3.53
N LEU A 112 -13.00 4.62 -4.26
CA LEU A 112 -11.73 5.12 -3.77
C LEU A 112 -11.90 6.38 -2.92
N PHE A 113 -12.63 7.38 -3.43
CA PHE A 113 -12.72 8.66 -2.74
C PHE A 113 -13.72 8.66 -1.58
N LEU A 114 -14.90 8.04 -1.72
CA LEU A 114 -15.95 8.17 -0.71
C LEU A 114 -15.55 7.60 0.67
N PRO A 115 -14.96 6.40 0.79
CA PRO A 115 -14.51 5.89 2.09
C PRO A 115 -13.42 6.77 2.70
N THR A 116 -12.48 7.28 1.89
CA THR A 116 -11.40 8.16 2.38
C THR A 116 -11.95 9.51 2.87
N ILE A 117 -12.95 10.08 2.18
CA ILE A 117 -13.62 11.31 2.61
C ILE A 117 -14.36 11.04 3.91
N ILE A 118 -15.04 9.90 4.06
CA ILE A 118 -15.70 9.53 5.32
C ILE A 118 -14.68 9.38 6.46
N SER A 119 -13.56 8.68 6.23
CA SER A 119 -12.51 8.51 7.25
C SER A 119 -11.92 9.85 7.69
N THR A 120 -11.52 10.70 6.74
CA THR A 120 -10.97 12.04 7.04
C THR A 120 -12.01 12.98 7.64
N PHE A 121 -13.29 12.82 7.33
CA PHE A 121 -14.37 13.54 8.01
C PHE A 121 -14.52 13.09 9.46
N MET A 122 -14.34 11.79 9.77
CA MET A 122 -14.28 11.32 11.15
C MET A 122 -13.08 11.92 11.89
N VAL A 123 -11.93 12.10 11.22
CA VAL A 123 -10.78 12.84 11.79
C VAL A 123 -11.16 14.29 12.08
N PHE A 124 -11.82 14.99 11.15
CA PHE A 124 -12.32 16.34 11.37
C PHE A 124 -13.21 16.42 12.63
N LEU A 125 -14.16 15.49 12.79
CA LEU A 125 -15.03 15.44 13.96
C LEU A 125 -14.24 15.17 15.26
N ALA A 126 -13.32 14.20 15.22
CA ALA A 126 -12.46 13.87 16.37
C ALA A 126 -11.56 15.05 16.77
N LEU A 127 -11.03 15.78 15.79
CA LEU A 127 -10.26 17.00 16.02
C LEU A 127 -11.10 18.07 16.73
N ARG A 128 -12.33 18.32 16.26
CA ARG A 128 -13.25 19.27 16.91
C ARG A 128 -13.72 18.84 18.29
N ALA A 129 -13.75 17.54 18.55
CA ALA A 129 -14.02 16.97 19.87
C ALA A 129 -12.79 16.99 20.81
N GLY A 130 -11.64 17.50 20.35
CA GLY A 130 -10.41 17.59 21.14
C GLY A 130 -9.57 16.30 21.18
N GLY A 131 -9.91 15.29 20.39
CA GLY A 131 -9.23 13.98 20.37
C GLY A 131 -7.74 14.03 20.02
N PHE A 132 -7.28 15.09 19.36
CA PHE A 132 -5.89 15.28 18.95
C PHE A 132 -5.10 16.25 19.85
N ILE A 133 -5.72 16.93 20.83
CA ILE A 133 -5.05 17.96 21.65
C ILE A 133 -3.81 17.39 22.34
N LYS A 134 -3.95 16.21 22.96
CA LYS A 134 -2.83 15.58 23.67
C LYS A 134 -1.74 15.13 22.70
N ALA A 135 -2.12 14.58 21.54
CA ALA A 135 -1.19 14.19 20.51
C ALA A 135 -0.39 15.39 19.97
N THR A 136 -1.03 16.55 19.76
CA THR A 136 -0.33 17.80 19.39
C THR A 136 0.72 18.18 20.42
N SER A 137 0.38 18.09 21.72
CA SER A 137 1.35 18.42 22.78
C SER A 137 2.55 17.45 22.81
N ILE A 138 2.33 16.17 22.49
CA ILE A 138 3.39 15.15 22.45
C ILE A 138 4.27 15.36 21.21
N ALA A 139 3.67 15.66 20.06
CA ALA A 139 4.40 15.96 18.84
C ALA A 139 5.34 17.18 19.00
N ALA A 140 5.00 18.11 19.90
CA ALA A 140 5.81 19.28 20.21
C ALA A 140 6.86 19.05 21.31
N ASP A 141 6.93 17.88 21.95
CA ASP A 141 7.84 17.65 23.08
C ASP A 141 9.31 17.44 22.66
N GLY A 142 9.55 17.13 21.39
CA GLY A 142 10.88 16.96 20.79
C GLY A 142 11.66 15.74 21.28
N VAL A 143 11.06 14.84 22.05
CA VAL A 143 11.76 13.69 22.66
C VAL A 143 11.05 12.35 22.48
N THR A 144 9.73 12.36 22.25
CA THR A 144 8.93 11.14 22.10
C THR A 144 8.97 10.60 20.68
N LEU A 145 8.82 11.47 19.69
CA LEU A 145 8.75 11.10 18.28
C LEU A 145 10.09 11.42 17.59
N SER A 146 10.57 10.50 16.77
CA SER A 146 11.70 10.75 15.86
C SER A 146 11.23 11.40 14.56
N PHE A 147 10.04 11.04 14.10
CA PHE A 147 9.42 11.63 12.92
C PHE A 147 7.97 12.00 13.27
N VAL A 148 7.61 13.25 13.02
CA VAL A 148 6.27 13.75 13.28
C VAL A 148 5.45 13.66 12.00
N GLU A 149 4.55 12.70 11.95
CA GLU A 149 3.47 12.73 10.97
C GLU A 149 2.39 13.68 11.50
N HIS A 150 2.19 14.78 10.78
CA HIS A 150 1.35 15.88 11.22
C HIS A 150 -0.13 15.59 11.00
N HIS A 151 -0.95 15.96 11.99
CA HIS A 151 -2.40 16.08 11.91
C HIS A 151 -2.81 17.57 11.87
N PRO A 152 -4.06 17.92 11.49
CA PRO A 152 -4.47 19.31 11.39
C PRO A 152 -4.53 19.95 12.79
N LEU A 153 -4.21 21.23 12.87
CA LEU A 153 -4.39 21.99 14.11
C LEU A 153 -5.87 22.34 14.28
N MET A 154 -6.31 22.41 15.54
CA MET A 154 -7.67 22.85 15.86
C MET A 154 -7.78 24.36 15.69
N TYR A 155 -8.55 24.81 14.72
CA TYR A 155 -8.83 26.24 14.51
C TYR A 155 -9.73 26.82 15.62
N PRO A 156 -9.67 28.14 15.89
CA PRO A 156 -10.56 28.80 16.85
C PRO A 156 -12.05 28.53 16.62
N THR A 157 -12.50 28.58 15.36
CA THR A 157 -13.94 28.41 15.03
C THR A 157 -14.21 27.15 14.21
N LEU A 158 -15.42 26.58 14.35
CA LEU A 158 -15.87 25.46 13.53
C LEU A 158 -15.94 25.84 12.04
N ARG A 159 -16.31 27.09 11.75
CA ARG A 159 -16.40 27.62 10.39
C ARG A 159 -15.04 27.61 9.68
N GLU A 160 -13.98 28.06 10.36
CA GLU A 160 -12.62 28.00 9.82
C GLU A 160 -12.18 26.56 9.56
N GLN A 161 -12.41 25.66 10.52
CA GLN A 161 -12.07 24.25 10.34
C GLN A 161 -12.85 23.63 9.17
N TRP A 162 -14.12 23.97 8.99
CA TRP A 162 -14.94 23.47 7.88
C TRP A 162 -14.38 23.91 6.53
N TRP A 163 -13.97 25.18 6.41
CA TRP A 163 -13.35 25.68 5.18
C TRP A 163 -12.00 25.05 4.89
N ASP A 164 -11.20 24.80 5.92
CA ASP A 164 -9.95 24.04 5.80
C ASP A 164 -10.21 22.61 5.31
N TYR A 165 -11.18 21.90 5.90
CA TYR A 165 -11.59 20.57 5.45
C TYR A 165 -12.14 20.57 4.02
N TRP A 166 -12.98 21.54 3.67
CA TRP A 166 -13.51 21.67 2.31
C TRP A 166 -12.40 21.92 1.28
N ARG A 167 -11.42 22.76 1.60
CA ARG A 167 -10.23 22.98 0.77
C ARG A 167 -9.42 21.69 0.63
N PHE A 168 -9.27 20.92 1.71
CA PHE A 168 -8.65 19.61 1.64
C PHE A 168 -9.40 18.71 0.64
N VAL A 169 -10.72 18.56 0.78
CA VAL A 169 -11.53 17.69 -0.09
C VAL A 169 -11.44 18.15 -1.55
N SER A 170 -11.52 19.45 -1.83
CA SER A 170 -11.48 19.98 -3.20
C SER A 170 -10.14 19.73 -3.89
N MET A 171 -9.02 19.87 -3.16
CA MET A 171 -7.68 19.53 -3.66
C MET A 171 -7.47 18.03 -3.76
N TYR A 172 -8.04 17.25 -2.84
CA TYR A 172 -7.87 15.81 -2.76
C TYR A 172 -8.54 15.07 -3.92
N VAL A 173 -9.71 15.53 -4.38
CA VAL A 173 -10.41 14.92 -5.52
C VAL A 173 -9.87 15.37 -6.89
N ASP A 174 -8.91 16.29 -6.93
CA ASP A 174 -8.26 16.73 -8.16
C ASP A 174 -7.32 15.65 -8.70
N PHE A 175 -7.86 14.79 -9.57
CA PHE A 175 -7.11 13.74 -10.25
C PHE A 175 -6.26 14.26 -11.43
N THR A 176 -6.36 15.55 -11.76
CA THR A 176 -5.59 16.17 -12.85
C THR A 176 -4.23 16.69 -12.38
N ASN A 177 -4.04 16.85 -11.07
CA ASN A 177 -2.76 17.15 -10.48
C ASN A 177 -1.89 15.87 -10.41
N PHE A 178 -0.75 15.92 -11.09
CA PHE A 178 0.19 14.80 -11.18
C PHE A 178 1.30 14.84 -10.13
N ASN A 179 1.30 15.83 -9.23
CA ASN A 179 2.26 15.89 -8.14
C ASN A 179 1.82 15.01 -6.97
N GLU A 180 2.75 14.76 -6.05
CA GLU A 180 2.43 14.17 -4.75
C GLU A 180 2.01 15.25 -3.78
N TRP A 181 0.98 14.95 -3.01
CA TRP A 181 0.48 15.87 -2.02
C TRP A 181 0.05 15.11 -0.76
N TYR A 182 0.71 15.43 0.33
CA TYR A 182 0.43 14.89 1.65
C TYR A 182 -0.42 15.92 2.40
N ASN A 183 -1.64 15.53 2.74
CA ASN A 183 -2.57 16.39 3.47
C ASN A 183 -2.42 16.18 4.99
N LEU A 184 -3.02 17.08 5.78
CA LEU A 184 -2.94 16.99 7.24
C LEU A 184 -4.00 16.09 7.86
N TYR A 185 -5.16 15.87 7.23
CA TYR A 185 -6.23 15.07 7.84
C TYR A 185 -5.87 13.59 7.91
N ASP A 186 -5.25 13.07 6.86
CA ASP A 186 -4.60 11.78 6.85
C ASP A 186 -3.51 11.78 5.75
N PRO A 187 -2.22 11.95 6.10
CA PRO A 187 -1.16 12.01 5.09
C PRO A 187 -1.05 10.72 4.28
N HIS A 188 -1.55 9.58 4.78
CA HIS A 188 -1.49 8.28 4.12
C HIS A 188 -2.39 8.20 2.89
N VAL A 189 -3.47 8.99 2.84
CA VAL A 189 -4.42 8.98 1.71
C VAL A 189 -3.86 9.57 0.42
N TRP A 190 -2.63 10.09 0.43
CA TRP A 190 -1.93 10.63 -0.75
C TRP A 190 -1.88 9.64 -1.93
N THR A 191 -1.89 8.32 -1.68
CA THR A 191 -1.85 7.31 -2.76
C THR A 191 -3.16 7.19 -3.51
N ILE A 192 -4.29 7.64 -2.95
CA ILE A 192 -5.61 7.41 -3.56
C ILE A 192 -5.83 8.21 -4.85
N PRO A 193 -5.52 9.52 -4.91
CA PRO A 193 -5.51 10.25 -6.19
C PRO A 193 -4.56 9.62 -7.21
N LEU A 194 -3.40 9.13 -6.77
CA LEU A 194 -2.41 8.47 -7.62
C LEU A 194 -2.98 7.16 -8.21
N GLU A 195 -3.65 6.37 -7.39
CA GLU A 195 -4.31 5.14 -7.82
C GLU A 195 -5.42 5.44 -8.83
N PHE A 196 -6.25 6.46 -8.58
CA PHE A 196 -7.32 6.81 -9.49
C PHE A 196 -6.77 7.25 -10.85
N ARG A 197 -5.78 8.16 -10.90
CA ARG A 197 -5.19 8.61 -12.17
C ARG A 197 -4.48 7.49 -12.93
N ALA A 198 -3.70 6.65 -12.26
CA ALA A 198 -3.05 5.48 -12.89
C ALA A 198 -4.07 4.49 -13.45
N SER A 199 -5.25 4.41 -12.84
CA SER A 199 -6.35 3.59 -13.35
C SER A 199 -6.97 4.15 -14.61
N ILE A 200 -7.15 5.47 -14.70
CA ILE A 200 -7.62 6.10 -15.95
C ILE A 200 -6.63 5.84 -17.07
N VAL A 201 -5.33 6.02 -16.83
CA VAL A 201 -4.28 5.68 -17.81
C VAL A 201 -4.39 4.22 -18.24
N LEU A 202 -4.49 3.28 -17.28
CA LEU A 202 -4.65 1.86 -17.56
C LEU A 202 -5.90 1.56 -18.40
N PHE A 203 -7.05 2.14 -18.07
CA PHE A 203 -8.30 1.89 -18.78
C PHE A 203 -8.25 2.43 -20.22
N VAL A 204 -7.67 3.61 -20.42
CA VAL A 204 -7.43 4.16 -21.77
C VAL A 204 -6.48 3.25 -22.56
N THR A 205 -5.41 2.74 -21.95
CA THR A 205 -4.50 1.78 -22.60
C THR A 205 -5.20 0.48 -22.98
N LEU A 206 -6.09 -0.05 -22.13
CA LEU A 206 -6.86 -1.27 -22.42
C LEU A 206 -7.81 -1.10 -23.61
N ILE A 207 -8.41 0.07 -23.76
CA ILE A 207 -9.26 0.40 -24.92
C ILE A 207 -8.39 0.59 -26.17
N ALA A 208 -7.35 1.41 -26.08
CA ALA A 208 -6.46 1.74 -27.19
C ALA A 208 -5.81 0.49 -27.81
N LEU A 209 -5.45 -0.49 -26.97
CA LEU A 209 -4.79 -1.72 -27.41
C LEU A 209 -5.76 -2.91 -27.56
N SER A 210 -7.06 -2.72 -27.37
CA SER A 210 -8.07 -3.80 -27.38
C SER A 210 -8.01 -4.66 -28.64
N ARG A 211 -7.90 -4.02 -29.81
CA ARG A 211 -7.89 -4.67 -31.13
C ARG A 211 -6.50 -4.92 -31.69
N ALA A 212 -5.44 -4.54 -30.97
CA ALA A 212 -4.07 -4.81 -31.40
C ALA A 212 -3.78 -6.32 -31.36
N LYS A 213 -3.04 -6.84 -32.36
CA LYS A 213 -2.52 -8.20 -32.30
C LYS A 213 -1.62 -8.35 -31.06
N THR A 214 -1.58 -9.53 -30.45
CA THR A 214 -0.87 -9.76 -29.18
C THR A 214 0.58 -9.27 -29.17
N ALA A 215 1.37 -9.52 -30.23
CA ALA A 215 2.75 -9.03 -30.31
C ALA A 215 2.84 -7.50 -30.29
N TRP A 216 1.97 -6.82 -31.04
CA TRP A 216 1.88 -5.36 -31.06
C TRP A 216 1.37 -4.80 -29.74
N ARG A 217 0.36 -5.44 -29.13
CA ARG A 217 -0.16 -5.03 -27.82
C ARG A 217 0.93 -5.06 -26.75
N LEU A 218 1.69 -6.16 -26.67
CA LEU A 218 2.82 -6.28 -25.74
C LEU A 218 3.93 -5.27 -26.05
N GLY A 219 4.34 -5.15 -27.31
CA GLY A 219 5.38 -4.21 -27.72
C GLY A 219 5.02 -2.74 -27.42
N LEU A 220 3.80 -2.32 -27.75
CA LEU A 220 3.29 -0.98 -27.48
C LEU A 220 3.12 -0.73 -25.97
N LEU A 221 2.68 -1.73 -25.21
CA LEU A 221 2.60 -1.63 -23.75
C LEU A 221 3.99 -1.45 -23.12
N CYS A 222 4.99 -2.23 -23.54
CA CYS A 222 6.37 -2.08 -23.09
C CYS A 222 6.98 -0.72 -23.47
N ALA A 223 6.68 -0.22 -24.69
CA ALA A 223 7.08 1.11 -25.11
C ALA A 223 6.44 2.20 -24.23
N PHE A 224 5.16 2.04 -23.87
CA PHE A 224 4.47 3.00 -23.01
C PHE A 224 4.98 2.95 -21.56
N ILE A 225 5.27 1.77 -21.02
CA ILE A 225 5.95 1.63 -19.72
C ILE A 225 7.30 2.36 -19.74
N SER A 226 8.09 2.17 -20.80
CA SER A 226 9.40 2.82 -20.97
C SER A 226 9.26 4.35 -21.04
N PHE A 227 8.22 4.85 -21.71
CA PHE A 227 7.87 6.26 -21.71
C PHE A 227 7.53 6.77 -20.30
N CYS A 228 6.72 6.04 -19.52
CA CYS A 228 6.40 6.43 -18.14
C CYS A 228 7.63 6.44 -17.22
N ILE A 229 8.57 5.49 -17.40
CA ILE A 229 9.86 5.45 -16.68
C ILE A 229 10.66 6.73 -16.95
N ARG A 230 10.68 7.21 -18.20
CA ARG A 230 11.40 8.43 -18.61
C ARG A 230 10.93 9.69 -17.87
N TRP A 231 9.70 9.68 -17.36
CA TRP A 231 9.05 10.78 -16.63
C TRP A 231 8.89 10.50 -15.13
N SER A 232 9.54 9.47 -14.58
CA SER A 232 9.42 9.08 -13.16
C SER A 232 7.98 8.81 -12.71
N ARG A 233 7.11 8.36 -13.61
CA ARG A 233 5.69 8.04 -13.30
C ARG A 233 5.54 6.64 -12.74
N PHE A 234 6.10 6.41 -11.55
CA PHE A 234 6.15 5.09 -10.91
C PHE A 234 4.77 4.43 -10.80
N GLU A 235 3.72 5.22 -10.53
CA GLU A 235 2.35 4.75 -10.43
C GLU A 235 1.83 4.16 -11.74
N CYS A 236 2.13 4.83 -12.86
CA CYS A 236 1.74 4.37 -14.19
C CYS A 236 2.58 3.16 -14.60
N VAL A 237 3.89 3.18 -14.31
CA VAL A 237 4.81 2.06 -14.56
C VAL A 237 4.30 0.79 -13.88
N LEU A 238 3.95 0.86 -12.59
CA LEU A 238 3.47 -0.29 -11.85
C LEU A 238 2.10 -0.79 -12.31
N PHE A 239 1.15 0.12 -12.57
CA PHE A 239 -0.17 -0.26 -13.10
C PHE A 239 -0.08 -0.95 -14.46
N LEU A 240 0.70 -0.38 -15.39
CA LEU A 240 0.92 -0.94 -16.72
C LEU A 240 1.75 -2.23 -16.68
N SER A 241 2.70 -2.35 -15.75
CA SER A 241 3.42 -3.60 -15.51
C SER A 241 2.51 -4.69 -14.95
N GLY A 242 1.55 -4.34 -14.09
CA GLY A 242 0.50 -5.25 -13.65
C GLY A 242 -0.37 -5.74 -14.81
N MET A 243 -0.72 -4.85 -15.76
CA MET A 243 -1.39 -5.22 -17.01
C MET A 243 -0.56 -6.17 -17.86
N LEU A 244 0.75 -5.92 -17.98
CA LEU A 244 1.68 -6.78 -18.71
C LEU A 244 1.72 -8.18 -18.10
N ILE A 245 1.87 -8.29 -16.78
CA ILE A 245 1.83 -9.59 -16.07
C ILE A 245 0.49 -10.28 -16.29
N SER A 246 -0.63 -9.57 -16.21
CA SER A 246 -1.96 -10.14 -16.45
C SER A 246 -2.11 -10.68 -17.87
N GLU A 247 -1.58 -9.98 -18.87
CA GLU A 247 -1.62 -10.45 -20.25
C GLU A 247 -0.77 -11.72 -20.44
N ILE A 248 0.45 -11.74 -19.90
CA ILE A 248 1.33 -12.91 -19.94
C ILE A 248 0.66 -14.12 -19.25
N ASP A 249 0.04 -13.90 -18.08
CA ASP A 249 -0.67 -14.96 -17.36
C ASP A 249 -1.89 -15.50 -18.13
N LEU A 250 -2.57 -14.66 -18.92
CA LEU A 250 -3.66 -15.09 -19.80
C LEU A 250 -3.15 -15.85 -21.03
N ILE A 251 -1.97 -15.50 -21.56
CA ILE A 251 -1.30 -16.24 -22.64
C ILE A 251 -0.88 -17.63 -22.14
N ASN A 252 -0.31 -17.70 -20.95
CA ASN A 252 0.21 -18.93 -20.35
C ASN A 252 -0.85 -19.78 -19.65
N ASN A 253 -2.09 -19.28 -19.55
CA ASN A 253 -3.18 -19.91 -18.79
C ASN A 253 -2.79 -20.26 -17.34
N THR A 254 -2.05 -19.36 -16.69
CA THR A 254 -1.40 -19.56 -15.37
C THR A 254 -2.36 -19.95 -14.23
N TRP A 255 -3.64 -19.57 -14.36
CA TRP A 255 -4.68 -19.82 -13.37
C TRP A 255 -5.68 -20.91 -13.79
N GLY A 256 -5.48 -21.53 -14.97
CA GLY A 256 -6.37 -22.53 -15.54
C GLY A 256 -7.69 -21.95 -16.08
N SER A 257 -8.28 -22.65 -17.05
CA SER A 257 -9.62 -22.35 -17.57
C SER A 257 -10.69 -22.85 -16.59
N LYS A 258 -10.77 -22.19 -15.44
CA LYS A 258 -11.92 -22.23 -14.54
C LYS A 258 -12.23 -20.81 -14.10
N SER A 259 -12.41 -19.91 -15.07
CA SER A 259 -13.30 -18.79 -14.84
C SER A 259 -14.69 -19.39 -14.70
N THR A 260 -15.23 -19.42 -13.49
CA THR A 260 -16.66 -19.59 -13.26
C THR A 260 -17.41 -18.72 -14.26
N PRO A 261 -18.27 -19.28 -15.12
CA PRO A 261 -19.18 -18.46 -15.88
C PRO A 261 -20.08 -17.76 -14.86
N SER A 262 -20.06 -16.43 -14.85
CA SER A 262 -21.27 -15.69 -14.44
C SER A 262 -22.41 -16.23 -15.31
N PRO A 263 -23.64 -16.41 -14.81
CA PRO A 263 -24.68 -17.17 -15.49
C PRO A 263 -24.93 -16.57 -16.88
N SER A 264 -24.34 -17.21 -17.90
CA SER A 264 -24.62 -16.92 -19.29
C SER A 264 -25.83 -17.75 -19.68
N ILE A 265 -26.83 -17.09 -20.26
CA ILE A 265 -28.13 -17.65 -20.63
C ILE A 265 -28.03 -18.67 -21.80
N LEU A 266 -26.84 -19.06 -22.26
CA LEU A 266 -26.69 -20.01 -23.38
C LEU A 266 -25.59 -21.04 -23.15
N PRO A 267 -25.80 -22.30 -23.56
CA PRO A 267 -24.81 -23.37 -23.44
C PRO A 267 -23.81 -23.26 -24.59
N THR A 268 -22.50 -23.24 -24.30
CA THR A 268 -21.47 -23.43 -25.33
C THR A 268 -20.53 -24.53 -24.86
N ILE A 269 -20.58 -25.66 -25.56
CA ILE A 269 -19.70 -26.81 -25.39
C ILE A 269 -18.28 -26.35 -25.76
N ALA A 270 -17.36 -26.32 -24.80
CA ALA A 270 -15.94 -26.11 -25.06
C ALA A 270 -15.22 -27.48 -25.14
N PRO A 271 -14.33 -27.70 -26.11
CA PRO A 271 -13.62 -28.96 -26.25
C PRO A 271 -12.62 -29.17 -25.10
N ILE A 272 -12.60 -30.40 -24.58
CA ILE A 272 -11.69 -30.86 -23.52
C ILE A 272 -10.24 -30.72 -23.99
N SER A 273 -9.51 -29.74 -23.47
CA SER A 273 -8.07 -29.63 -23.69
C SER A 273 -7.34 -30.64 -22.81
N LYS A 274 -6.60 -31.57 -23.44
CA LYS A 274 -5.80 -32.58 -22.76
C LYS A 274 -4.69 -31.90 -21.92
N PRO A 275 -4.45 -32.34 -20.67
CA PRO A 275 -3.34 -31.84 -19.88
C PRO A 275 -2.03 -32.39 -20.48
N SER A 276 -1.22 -31.50 -21.07
CA SER A 276 0.16 -31.85 -21.47
C SER A 276 1.00 -32.11 -20.22
N ALA A 277 1.42 -33.36 -20.06
CA ALA A 277 2.21 -33.89 -18.97
C ALA A 277 3.71 -33.84 -19.32
N ASN A 278 4.36 -32.69 -19.08
CA ASN A 278 5.82 -32.57 -19.12
C ASN A 278 6.36 -32.19 -17.72
N TRP A 279 6.55 -33.20 -16.87
CA TRP A 279 7.03 -33.06 -15.49
C TRP A 279 8.44 -32.41 -15.33
N PRO A 280 9.47 -32.71 -16.14
CA PRO A 280 10.81 -32.10 -15.95
C PRO A 280 10.85 -30.62 -16.36
N ALA A 281 10.03 -30.19 -17.32
CA ALA A 281 9.87 -28.78 -17.65
C ALA A 281 9.27 -27.99 -16.47
N ARG A 282 8.29 -28.56 -15.75
CA ARG A 282 7.66 -27.90 -14.60
C ARG A 282 8.61 -27.69 -13.42
N LEU A 283 9.58 -28.59 -13.21
CA LEU A 283 10.56 -28.48 -12.13
C LEU A 283 11.56 -27.32 -12.37
N GLY A 284 12.07 -27.18 -13.59
CA GLY A 284 12.96 -26.06 -13.96
C GLY A 284 12.28 -24.69 -13.84
N HIS A 285 11.00 -24.58 -14.21
CA HIS A 285 10.23 -23.34 -14.09
C HIS A 285 9.97 -22.96 -12.61
N ALA A 286 9.74 -23.94 -11.73
CA ALA A 286 9.55 -23.67 -10.31
C ALA A 286 10.82 -23.09 -9.65
N THR A 287 12.01 -23.64 -9.96
CA THR A 287 13.29 -23.12 -9.45
C THR A 287 13.56 -21.70 -9.94
N ILE A 288 13.28 -21.41 -11.22
CA ILE A 288 13.45 -20.05 -11.78
C ILE A 288 12.56 -19.05 -11.02
N HIS A 289 11.29 -19.36 -10.80
CA HIS A 289 10.40 -18.45 -10.07
C HIS A 289 10.78 -18.28 -8.61
N GLN A 290 11.35 -19.31 -7.96
CA GLN A 290 11.91 -19.17 -6.60
C GLN A 290 13.10 -18.21 -6.58
N LEU A 291 14.03 -18.34 -7.54
CA LEU A 291 15.15 -17.41 -7.68
C LEU A 291 14.69 -15.99 -7.99
N LEU A 292 13.69 -15.83 -8.86
CA LEU A 292 13.06 -14.54 -9.13
C LEU A 292 12.38 -13.96 -7.89
N LEU A 293 11.72 -14.78 -7.07
CA LEU A 293 11.15 -14.29 -5.82
C LEU A 293 12.24 -13.82 -4.86
N VAL A 294 13.33 -14.58 -4.69
CA VAL A 294 14.46 -14.17 -3.83
C VAL A 294 15.06 -12.85 -4.35
N LEU A 295 15.27 -12.71 -5.65
CA LEU A 295 15.73 -11.45 -6.26
C LEU A 295 14.72 -10.32 -6.02
N GLY A 296 13.43 -10.56 -6.25
CA GLY A 296 12.37 -9.58 -6.07
C GLY A 296 12.26 -9.09 -4.63
N LEU A 297 12.35 -9.99 -3.65
CA LEU A 297 12.35 -9.66 -2.22
C LEU A 297 13.63 -8.92 -1.81
N PHE A 298 14.79 -9.27 -2.39
CA PHE A 298 16.03 -8.53 -2.18
C PHE A 298 15.91 -7.10 -2.69
N LEU A 299 15.39 -6.90 -3.90
CA LEU A 299 15.17 -5.56 -4.48
C LEU A 299 14.12 -4.74 -3.73
N LEU A 300 13.04 -5.38 -3.26
CA LEU A 300 12.06 -4.74 -2.35
C LEU A 300 12.69 -4.30 -1.02
N SER A 301 13.80 -4.93 -0.62
CA SER A 301 14.54 -4.57 0.58
C SER A 301 15.49 -3.37 0.37
N TYR A 302 15.47 -2.71 -0.79
CA TYR A 302 16.25 -1.50 -1.00
C TYR A 302 15.84 -0.42 0.03
N PRO A 303 16.80 0.15 0.79
CA PRO A 303 16.49 1.06 1.88
C PRO A 303 15.96 2.40 1.38
N ASP A 304 15.13 3.05 2.18
CA ASP A 304 14.55 4.34 1.86
C ASP A 304 15.64 5.44 1.89
N ASP A 305 16.51 5.36 2.90
CA ASP A 305 17.61 6.30 3.11
C ASP A 305 18.97 5.65 2.87
N TYR A 306 19.90 6.43 2.32
CA TYR A 306 21.33 6.07 2.18
C TYR A 306 21.60 4.74 1.43
N GLY A 307 20.78 4.38 0.44
CA GLY A 307 21.01 3.16 -0.34
C GLY A 307 22.40 3.07 -0.99
N ALA A 308 22.94 4.19 -1.45
CA ALA A 308 24.28 4.27 -2.06
C ALA A 308 25.42 3.88 -1.11
N TYR A 309 25.20 3.96 0.19
CA TYR A 309 26.18 3.61 1.22
C TYR A 309 25.88 2.27 1.88
N THR A 310 24.74 1.63 1.55
CA THR A 310 24.27 0.44 2.26
C THR A 310 24.90 -0.80 1.64
N PRO A 311 25.67 -1.61 2.39
CA PRO A 311 26.22 -2.88 1.92
C PRO A 311 25.14 -3.75 1.26
N GLY A 312 25.46 -4.28 0.08
CA GLY A 312 24.53 -5.04 -0.76
C GLY A 312 23.71 -4.21 -1.76
N PHE A 313 23.53 -2.90 -1.53
CA PHE A 313 22.76 -2.02 -2.42
C PHE A 313 23.61 -0.95 -3.14
N MET A 314 24.86 -0.73 -2.72
CA MET A 314 25.75 0.30 -3.28
C MET A 314 25.82 0.27 -4.82
N THR A 315 26.04 -0.92 -5.41
CA THR A 315 26.09 -1.08 -6.88
C THR A 315 24.73 -0.78 -7.51
N LEU A 316 23.64 -1.27 -6.93
CA LEU A 316 22.28 -1.03 -7.42
C LEU A 316 21.94 0.47 -7.43
N SER A 317 22.44 1.24 -6.46
CA SER A 317 22.25 2.69 -6.43
C SER A 317 22.88 3.40 -7.64
N THR A 318 23.94 2.87 -8.23
CA THR A 318 24.56 3.44 -9.44
C THR A 318 23.77 3.19 -10.72
N TRP A 319 22.83 2.23 -10.68
CA TRP A 319 22.01 1.82 -11.83
C TRP A 319 20.60 2.44 -11.80
N ILE A 320 20.32 3.32 -10.85
CA ILE A 320 19.04 4.03 -10.79
C ILE A 320 18.96 5.01 -11.98
N PRO A 321 17.89 4.97 -12.80
CA PRO A 321 17.72 5.90 -13.89
C PRO A 321 17.65 7.36 -13.42
N LYS A 322 18.25 8.29 -14.18
CA LYS A 322 18.30 9.73 -13.86
C LYS A 322 16.95 10.35 -13.41
N PRO A 323 15.80 10.05 -14.07
CA PRO A 323 14.51 10.60 -13.61
C PRO A 323 14.14 10.25 -12.17
N TYR A 324 14.48 9.04 -11.72
CA TYR A 324 14.24 8.60 -10.34
C TYR A 324 15.29 9.14 -9.37
N ILE A 325 16.51 9.45 -9.84
CA ILE A 325 17.53 10.11 -9.01
C ILE A 325 17.07 11.50 -8.57
N SER A 326 16.47 12.26 -9.50
CA SER A 326 15.98 13.62 -9.26
C SER A 326 14.65 13.71 -8.51
N ASP A 327 13.92 12.60 -8.41
CA ASP A 327 12.59 12.52 -7.82
C ASP A 327 12.66 11.74 -6.50
N VAL A 328 12.56 10.40 -6.56
CA VAL A 328 12.64 9.55 -5.37
C VAL A 328 13.39 8.24 -5.68
N GLN A 329 14.62 8.13 -5.17
CA GLN A 329 15.59 7.09 -5.56
C GLN A 329 15.15 5.67 -5.21
N TYR A 330 14.68 5.45 -3.98
CA TYR A 330 14.36 4.10 -3.48
C TYR A 330 13.25 3.41 -4.28
N ARG A 331 12.36 4.20 -4.92
CA ARG A 331 11.20 3.67 -5.63
C ARG A 331 11.56 2.82 -6.82
N TRP A 332 12.70 3.07 -7.45
CA TRP A 332 13.10 2.31 -8.63
C TRP A 332 13.22 0.83 -8.31
N TRP A 333 14.07 0.48 -7.34
CA TRP A 333 14.30 -0.92 -6.98
C TRP A 333 13.12 -1.56 -6.26
N GLN A 334 12.39 -0.81 -5.44
CA GLN A 334 11.15 -1.29 -4.85
C GLN A 334 10.09 -1.60 -5.92
N SER A 335 10.00 -0.80 -6.98
CA SER A 335 9.09 -1.04 -8.11
C SER A 335 9.48 -2.27 -8.92
N VAL A 336 10.76 -2.40 -9.28
CA VAL A 336 11.28 -3.58 -9.99
C VAL A 336 11.06 -4.84 -9.16
N GLY A 337 11.37 -4.78 -7.86
CA GLY A 337 11.17 -5.89 -6.92
C GLY A 337 9.71 -6.31 -6.81
N ALA A 338 8.77 -5.36 -6.77
CA ALA A 338 7.33 -5.63 -6.74
C ALA A 338 6.85 -6.36 -8.02
N ILE A 339 7.29 -5.92 -9.20
CA ILE A 339 6.94 -6.52 -10.49
C ILE A 339 7.44 -7.97 -10.56
N ILE A 340 8.72 -8.21 -10.23
CA ILE A 340 9.32 -9.54 -10.27
C ILE A 340 8.67 -10.47 -9.24
N SER A 341 8.45 -9.98 -8.01
CA SER A 341 7.86 -10.78 -6.93
C SER A 341 6.43 -11.20 -7.28
N LEU A 342 5.60 -10.28 -7.80
CA LEU A 342 4.23 -10.61 -8.21
C LEU A 342 4.23 -11.64 -9.35
N TYR A 343 5.08 -11.46 -10.36
CA TYR A 343 5.20 -12.43 -11.46
C TYR A 343 5.59 -13.82 -10.95
N ALA A 344 6.58 -13.91 -10.05
CA ALA A 344 7.04 -15.17 -9.47
C ALA A 344 5.96 -15.88 -8.65
N ILE A 345 5.26 -15.15 -7.77
CA ILE A 345 4.17 -15.70 -6.95
C ILE A 345 3.01 -16.17 -7.84
N ASN A 346 2.63 -15.37 -8.82
CA ASN A 346 1.57 -15.72 -9.76
C ASN A 346 1.90 -16.98 -10.55
N ASN A 347 3.15 -17.25 -10.89
CA ASN A 347 3.49 -18.38 -11.76
C ASN A 347 3.93 -19.65 -11.00
N THR A 348 3.87 -19.67 -9.66
CA THR A 348 4.23 -20.86 -8.85
C THR A 348 3.24 -21.15 -7.72
N PRO A 349 2.44 -22.23 -7.80
CA PRO A 349 1.45 -22.57 -6.77
C PRO A 349 2.01 -22.69 -5.34
N ALA A 350 3.24 -23.19 -5.17
CA ALA A 350 3.88 -23.31 -3.86
C ALA A 350 4.10 -21.94 -3.20
N LEU A 351 4.45 -20.91 -3.98
CA LEU A 351 4.69 -19.55 -3.50
C LEU A 351 3.38 -18.83 -3.11
N ARG A 352 2.23 -19.34 -3.55
CA ARG A 352 0.91 -18.77 -3.22
C ARG A 352 0.41 -19.21 -1.83
N ARG A 353 0.94 -20.31 -1.28
CA ARG A 353 0.45 -20.94 -0.04
C ARG A 353 0.37 -20.01 1.17
N PRO A 354 1.37 -19.15 1.47
CA PRO A 354 1.30 -18.25 2.62
C PRO A 354 0.11 -17.27 2.53
N PHE A 355 -0.27 -16.90 1.31
CA PHE A 355 -1.28 -15.88 1.02
C PHE A 355 -2.71 -16.43 0.98
N VAL A 356 -2.91 -17.75 1.08
CA VAL A 356 -4.26 -18.36 1.09
C VAL A 356 -4.67 -18.89 2.46
N THR A 357 -3.92 -18.53 3.50
CA THR A 357 -4.27 -18.87 4.90
C THR A 357 -5.48 -18.06 5.38
N PRO A 358 -6.27 -18.55 6.36
CA PRO A 358 -7.39 -17.79 6.92
C PRO A 358 -6.99 -16.40 7.43
N LEU A 359 -5.81 -16.28 8.04
CA LEU A 359 -5.26 -15.01 8.48
C LEU A 359 -5.01 -14.07 7.31
N ALA A 360 -4.34 -14.54 6.25
CA ALA A 360 -4.08 -13.72 5.07
C ALA A 360 -5.37 -13.25 4.40
N GLN A 361 -6.37 -14.13 4.32
CA GLN A 361 -7.68 -13.78 3.77
C GLN A 361 -8.42 -12.77 4.64
N TYR A 362 -8.37 -12.91 5.96
CA TYR A 362 -8.95 -11.92 6.88
C TYR A 362 -8.29 -10.55 6.72
N LEU A 363 -6.95 -10.49 6.76
CA LEU A 363 -6.20 -9.26 6.54
C LEU A 363 -6.51 -8.65 5.16
N GLY A 364 -6.68 -9.49 4.13
CA GLY A 364 -7.07 -9.06 2.79
C GLY A 364 -8.48 -8.47 2.72
N LYS A 365 -9.43 -9.01 3.50
CA LYS A 365 -10.81 -8.48 3.58
C LYS A 365 -10.84 -7.07 4.19
N ILE A 366 -10.06 -6.83 5.24
CA ILE A 366 -10.05 -5.54 5.95
C ILE A 366 -8.97 -4.57 5.47
N SER A 367 -8.11 -4.94 4.51
CA SER A 367 -6.88 -4.20 4.20
C SER A 367 -7.12 -2.74 3.83
N TYR A 368 -8.18 -2.45 3.06
CA TYR A 368 -8.49 -1.09 2.65
C TYR A 368 -8.97 -0.24 3.84
N ALA A 369 -9.86 -0.79 4.67
CA ALA A 369 -10.28 -0.14 5.90
C ALA A 369 -9.11 0.07 6.87
N PHE A 370 -8.23 -0.92 7.01
CA PHE A 370 -7.04 -0.84 7.87
C PHE A 370 -6.08 0.26 7.41
N TYR A 371 -5.87 0.37 6.11
CA TYR A 371 -5.16 1.47 5.49
C TYR A 371 -5.76 2.85 5.85
N LEU A 372 -7.08 2.99 5.94
CA LEU A 372 -7.71 4.29 6.24
C LEU A 372 -7.74 4.68 7.72
N VAL A 373 -7.73 3.70 8.63
CA VAL A 373 -7.89 3.99 10.06
C VAL A 373 -6.56 4.02 10.81
N HIS A 374 -5.51 3.36 10.31
CA HIS A 374 -4.28 3.23 11.09
C HIS A 374 -3.57 4.55 11.33
N GLY A 375 -3.46 5.43 10.32
CA GLY A 375 -2.81 6.74 10.45
C GLY A 375 -3.41 7.58 11.57
N PRO A 376 -4.72 7.90 11.51
CA PRO A 376 -5.40 8.65 12.57
C PRO A 376 -5.26 8.03 13.97
N ILE A 377 -5.30 6.70 14.08
CA ILE A 377 -5.14 6.01 15.36
C ILE A 377 -3.70 6.14 15.89
N LEU A 378 -2.69 5.99 15.02
CA LEU A 378 -1.29 6.17 15.37
C LEU A 378 -1.02 7.60 15.85
N HIS A 379 -1.54 8.59 15.12
CA HIS A 379 -1.32 10.02 15.39
C HIS A 379 -2.15 10.56 16.55
N SER A 380 -3.05 9.74 17.13
CA SER A 380 -3.84 10.10 18.31
C SER A 380 -3.47 9.19 19.49
N LEU A 381 -4.12 8.02 19.56
CA LEU A 381 -3.93 7.04 20.61
C LEU A 381 -2.48 6.54 20.64
N GLY A 382 -1.86 6.28 19.49
CA GLY A 382 -0.50 5.75 19.39
C GLY A 382 0.52 6.64 20.10
N TYR A 383 0.52 7.94 19.80
CA TYR A 383 1.42 8.91 20.44
C TYR A 383 1.22 8.94 21.96
N ILE A 384 -0.04 8.91 22.43
CA ILE A 384 -0.37 8.94 23.86
C ILE A 384 0.12 7.66 24.55
N VAL A 385 -0.19 6.49 23.99
CA VAL A 385 0.21 5.19 24.54
C VAL A 385 1.73 5.10 24.66
N MET A 386 2.46 5.47 23.60
CA MET A 386 3.91 5.39 23.59
C MET A 386 4.55 6.36 24.58
N ARG A 387 4.05 7.60 24.65
CA ARG A 387 4.48 8.56 25.65
C ARG A 387 4.33 8.01 27.08
N ARG A 388 3.20 7.37 27.39
CA ARG A 388 2.92 6.81 28.72
C ARG A 388 3.78 5.60 29.05
N ILE A 389 4.00 4.70 28.09
CA ILE A 389 4.86 3.52 28.29
C ILE A 389 6.27 3.98 28.61
N TRP A 390 6.84 4.85 27.80
CA TRP A 390 8.21 5.33 28.00
C TRP A 390 8.39 6.23 29.21
N GLU A 391 7.36 6.98 29.61
CA GLU A 391 7.34 7.71 30.89
C GLU A 391 7.49 6.75 32.06
N LYS A 392 6.73 5.64 32.07
CA LYS A 392 6.84 4.61 33.12
C LYS A 392 8.16 3.85 33.09
N MET A 393 8.77 3.71 31.91
CA MET A 393 10.06 3.04 31.74
C MET A 393 11.26 3.95 32.05
N GLY A 394 11.05 5.23 32.37
CA GLY A 394 12.12 6.16 32.71
C GLY A 394 12.89 6.71 31.51
N ARG A 395 12.28 6.78 30.33
CA ARG A 395 12.90 7.36 29.13
C ARG A 395 13.11 8.88 29.23
N TYR A 396 12.35 9.58 30.07
CA TYR A 396 12.36 11.03 30.11
C TYR A 396 12.87 11.55 31.45
N GLN A 397 13.70 12.59 31.40
CA GLN A 397 14.06 13.42 32.55
C GLN A 397 13.36 14.77 32.44
N GLN A 398 13.01 15.35 33.59
CA GLN A 398 12.42 16.68 33.69
C GLN A 398 13.50 17.65 34.16
N LEU A 399 13.86 18.61 33.32
CA LEU A 399 14.85 19.65 33.65
C LEU A 399 14.17 21.01 33.73
N PRO A 400 14.57 21.88 34.67
CA PRO A 400 14.13 23.27 34.67
C PRO A 400 14.59 23.96 33.40
N TYR A 401 13.72 24.76 32.79
CA TYR A 401 13.98 25.48 31.56
C TYR A 401 13.37 26.88 31.65
N GLU A 402 14.18 27.91 31.44
CA GLU A 402 13.71 29.30 31.41
C GLU A 402 13.18 29.63 30.01
N ALA A 403 11.86 29.77 29.90
CA ALA A 403 11.19 30.04 28.62
C ALA A 403 11.25 31.52 28.21
N ALA A 404 11.33 32.41 29.20
CA ALA A 404 11.51 33.85 29.09
C ALA A 404 12.12 34.36 30.40
N PRO A 405 12.76 35.54 30.44
CA PRO A 405 13.34 36.09 31.67
C PRO A 405 12.34 36.05 32.85
N GLY A 406 12.67 35.27 33.88
CA GLY A 406 11.82 35.10 35.08
C GLY A 406 10.67 34.08 34.96
N VAL A 407 10.53 33.38 33.83
CA VAL A 407 9.52 32.33 33.62
C VAL A 407 10.20 30.97 33.54
N VAL A 408 10.29 30.29 34.68
CA VAL A 408 10.86 28.95 34.80
C VAL A 408 9.78 27.91 34.55
N GLY A 409 9.95 27.11 33.49
CA GLY A 409 9.15 25.95 33.16
C GLY A 409 9.93 24.64 33.30
N VAL A 410 9.34 23.54 32.82
CA VAL A 410 9.97 22.22 32.78
C VAL A 410 10.08 21.77 31.34
N LYS A 411 11.29 21.37 30.92
CA LYS A 411 11.54 20.75 29.62
C LYS A 411 11.83 19.27 29.81
N LEU A 412 11.18 18.45 28.99
CA LEU A 412 11.45 17.03 28.91
C LEU A 412 12.69 16.80 28.04
N VAL A 413 13.62 15.98 28.53
CA VAL A 413 14.78 15.52 27.77
C VAL A 413 14.86 14.00 27.80
N ALA A 414 15.49 13.40 26.80
CA ALA A 414 15.73 11.96 26.79
C ALA A 414 16.74 11.59 27.87
N ASN A 415 16.47 10.52 28.62
CA ASN A 415 17.39 9.95 29.60
C ASN A 415 18.55 9.26 28.86
N PRO A 416 19.79 9.72 29.01
CA PRO A 416 20.94 9.13 28.33
C PRO A 416 21.25 7.69 28.76
N GLU A 417 20.77 7.26 29.94
CA GLU A 417 20.95 5.90 30.44
C GLU A 417 19.87 4.93 29.93
N PHE A 418 18.91 5.39 29.12
CA PHE A 418 17.84 4.56 28.60
C PHE A 418 18.34 3.61 27.52
N SER A 419 18.47 2.33 27.87
CA SER A 419 19.03 1.32 26.97
C SER A 419 18.19 1.04 25.72
N ASP A 420 18.85 0.61 24.63
CA ASP A 420 18.20 0.15 23.40
C ASP A 420 17.24 -1.02 23.63
N ALA A 421 17.57 -1.91 24.58
CA ALA A 421 16.69 -3.02 24.96
C ALA A 421 15.38 -2.52 25.59
N ALA A 422 15.47 -1.52 26.49
CA ALA A 422 14.28 -0.87 27.06
C ALA A 422 13.48 -0.11 25.99
N PHE A 423 14.16 0.52 25.03
CA PHE A 423 13.51 1.16 23.89
C PHE A 423 12.73 0.17 23.02
N ALA A 424 13.37 -0.93 22.61
CA ALA A 424 12.75 -1.99 21.83
C ALA A 424 11.58 -2.64 22.58
N TRP A 425 11.71 -2.85 23.89
CA TRP A 425 10.61 -3.39 24.69
C TRP A 425 9.43 -2.42 24.80
N GLY A 426 9.69 -1.12 24.94
CA GLY A 426 8.64 -0.10 24.90
C GLY A 426 7.88 -0.08 23.57
N LEU A 427 8.60 -0.20 22.44
CA LEU A 427 7.98 -0.36 21.12
C LEU A 427 7.13 -1.63 21.02
N PHE A 428 7.62 -2.76 21.52
CA PHE A 428 6.84 -4.00 21.50
C PHE A 428 5.54 -3.86 22.31
N LEU A 429 5.62 -3.31 23.53
CA LEU A 429 4.44 -3.08 24.37
C LEU A 429 3.43 -2.16 23.70
N GLY A 430 3.89 -1.06 23.09
CA GLY A 430 3.01 -0.16 22.36
C GLY A 430 2.36 -0.82 21.15
N TRP A 431 3.12 -1.60 20.39
CA TRP A 431 2.60 -2.37 19.26
C TRP A 431 1.51 -3.36 19.70
N CYS A 432 1.71 -4.05 20.83
CA CYS A 432 0.71 -4.95 21.42
C CYS A 432 -0.60 -4.26 21.82
N VAL A 433 -0.59 -2.93 22.03
CA VAL A 433 -1.80 -2.15 22.31
C VAL A 433 -2.39 -1.57 21.03
N VAL A 434 -1.58 -0.92 20.21
CA VAL A 434 -2.06 -0.13 19.07
C VAL A 434 -2.52 -1.04 17.93
N LEU A 435 -1.80 -2.13 17.63
CA LEU A 435 -2.19 -3.02 16.53
C LEU A 435 -3.58 -3.62 16.72
N PRO A 436 -3.94 -4.24 17.87
CA PRO A 436 -5.29 -4.77 18.06
C PRO A 436 -6.39 -3.71 17.93
N VAL A 437 -6.15 -2.49 18.45
CA VAL A 437 -7.10 -1.38 18.31
C VAL A 437 -7.28 -1.00 16.85
N SER A 438 -6.19 -0.90 16.09
CA SER A 438 -6.27 -0.57 14.67
C SER A 438 -6.92 -1.67 13.83
N ILE A 439 -6.68 -2.96 14.13
CA ILE A 439 -7.39 -4.09 13.48
C ILE A 439 -8.88 -4.05 13.82
N TRP A 440 -9.23 -3.83 15.08
CA TRP A 440 -10.62 -3.73 15.52
C TRP A 440 -11.35 -2.57 14.83
N ALA A 441 -10.74 -1.38 14.81
CA ALA A 441 -11.30 -0.22 14.13
C ALA A 441 -11.44 -0.46 12.62
N ALA A 442 -10.48 -1.17 12.00
CA ALA A 442 -10.53 -1.54 10.59
C ALA A 442 -11.69 -2.50 10.30
N ASP A 443 -11.93 -3.50 11.16
CA ASP A 443 -13.04 -4.43 11.03
C ASP A 443 -14.39 -3.72 11.10
N LEU A 444 -14.54 -2.77 12.04
CA LEU A 444 -15.73 -1.92 12.13
C LEU A 444 -15.90 -1.05 10.89
N PHE A 445 -14.85 -0.33 10.49
CA PHE A 445 -14.90 0.55 9.31
C PHE A 445 -15.22 -0.24 8.03
N TRP A 446 -14.65 -1.43 7.89
CA TRP A 446 -14.95 -2.34 6.79
C TRP A 446 -16.44 -2.71 6.73
N ARG A 447 -17.03 -3.12 7.86
CA ARG A 447 -18.45 -3.52 7.93
C ARG A 447 -19.42 -2.36 7.73
N PHE A 448 -19.13 -1.20 8.33
CA PHE A 448 -20.06 -0.08 8.44
C PHE A 448 -19.86 1.01 7.39
N VAL A 449 -18.69 1.08 6.73
CA VAL A 449 -18.39 2.10 5.72
C VAL A 449 -18.05 1.45 4.39
N ASP A 450 -17.02 0.61 4.34
CA ASP A 450 -16.49 0.09 3.07
C ASP A 450 -17.52 -0.77 2.31
N ILE A 451 -18.07 -1.82 2.95
CA ILE A 451 -19.09 -2.68 2.33
C ILE A 451 -20.31 -1.86 1.87
N PRO A 452 -20.90 -0.98 2.70
CA PRO A 452 -22.00 -0.10 2.28
C PRO A 452 -21.64 0.79 1.09
N VAL A 453 -20.44 1.38 1.04
CA VAL A 453 -19.99 2.20 -0.09
C VAL A 453 -19.88 1.37 -1.37
N VAL A 454 -19.36 0.14 -1.30
CA VAL A 454 -19.30 -0.77 -2.45
C VAL A 454 -20.71 -1.08 -3.00
N ARG A 455 -21.68 -1.31 -2.11
CA ARG A 455 -23.09 -1.53 -2.48
C ARG A 455 -23.72 -0.26 -3.04
N PHE A 456 -23.45 0.89 -2.44
CA PHE A 456 -23.92 2.20 -2.89
C PHE A 456 -23.43 2.51 -4.30
N ALA A 457 -22.14 2.34 -4.57
CA ALA A 457 -21.57 2.56 -5.91
C ALA A 457 -22.24 1.68 -6.99
N ARG A 458 -22.60 0.43 -6.65
CA ARG A 458 -23.35 -0.46 -7.56
C ARG A 458 -24.80 0.01 -7.77
N ARG A 459 -25.45 0.53 -6.73
CA ARG A 459 -26.79 1.12 -6.87
C ARG A 459 -26.77 2.36 -7.75
N CYS A 460 -25.82 3.26 -7.55
CA CYS A 460 -25.65 4.44 -8.41
C CYS A 460 -25.44 4.05 -9.87
N GLU A 461 -24.61 3.05 -10.13
CA GLU A 461 -24.39 2.55 -11.48
C GLU A 461 -25.67 2.02 -12.10
N ASN A 462 -26.43 1.16 -11.39
CA ASN A 462 -27.69 0.62 -11.90
C ASN A 462 -28.76 1.69 -12.16
N LEU A 463 -28.68 2.84 -11.48
CA LEU A 463 -29.59 3.96 -11.66
C LEU A 463 -29.20 4.85 -12.85
N VAL A 464 -27.90 4.99 -13.14
CA VAL A 464 -27.37 5.95 -14.12
C VAL A 464 -27.01 5.29 -15.46
N MET A 465 -26.53 4.06 -15.44
CA MET A 465 -26.03 3.36 -16.63
C MET A 465 -27.13 2.54 -17.30
N GLY A 466 -27.20 2.62 -18.64
CA GLY A 466 -28.04 1.74 -19.46
C GLY A 466 -27.59 0.28 -19.36
N LYS A 467 -28.55 -0.64 -19.44
CA LYS A 467 -28.29 -2.09 -19.44
C LYS A 467 -27.75 -2.59 -20.77
#